data_AF-A0A3D1SNA1-F1
#
_entry.id   AF-A0A3D1SNA1-F1
#
_cell.length_a   1.000
_cell.length_b   1.000
_cell.length_c   1.000
_cell.angle_alpha   90.00
_cell.angle_beta   90.00
_cell.angle_gamma   90.00
#
_symmetry.space_group_name_H-M   'P 1'
#
loop_
_entity.id
_entity.type
_entity.pdbx_description
1 polymer ?
#
loop_
_entity_poly.entity_id
_entity_poly.type
_entity_poly.pdbx_seq_one_letter_code
_entity_poly.pdbx_strand_id
1 'polypeptide(L)'
;MTLLFGIPIDTLTTALLTTTLLIIGIVVLLALSNIIFFKIGTRNIPRRRTQMWLIIFALMLSTTLLSSVLATGDVITTAVQTVAVYNLGSVDETIEGGHGALGYFSDGAYYQLRNLASHDPDITAVGASLTEHDLLVA
;
A
#
# COMPACT_ATOMS: atom_id res chain seq x y z
N MET A 1 -1.06 -10.71 -5.64
CA MET A 1 -0.28 -9.94 -6.63
C MET A 1 -0.12 -8.54 -6.05
N THR A 2 1.04 -8.20 -5.51
CA THR A 2 1.28 -6.87 -4.94
C THR A 2 1.46 -5.88 -6.10
N LEU A 3 0.51 -4.97 -6.24
CA LEU A 3 0.54 -3.88 -7.20
C LEU A 3 1.13 -2.66 -6.49
N LEU A 4 2.14 -2.04 -7.07
CA LEU A 4 2.68 -0.76 -6.59
C LEU A 4 2.30 0.31 -7.62
N PHE A 5 1.51 1.29 -7.20
CA PHE A 5 0.95 2.32 -8.09
C PHE A 5 0.17 1.77 -9.30
N GLY A 6 -0.54 0.64 -9.12
CA GLY A 6 -1.29 -0.03 -10.20
C GLY A 6 -0.43 -0.80 -11.20
N ILE A 7 0.88 -0.89 -10.97
CA ILE A 7 1.83 -1.63 -11.80
C ILE A 7 2.34 -2.85 -11.02
N PRO A 8 2.47 -4.04 -11.64
CA PRO A 8 3.02 -5.21 -10.95
C PRO A 8 4.43 -4.97 -10.42
N ILE A 9 4.69 -5.30 -9.15
CA ILE A 9 6.01 -5.09 -8.51
C ILE A 9 7.13 -5.81 -9.26
N ASP A 10 6.87 -6.98 -9.83
CA ASP A 10 7.85 -7.75 -10.60
C ASP A 10 8.33 -6.97 -11.84
N THR A 11 7.41 -6.28 -12.52
CA THR A 11 7.72 -5.47 -13.70
C THR A 11 8.53 -4.22 -13.33
N LEU A 12 8.15 -3.52 -12.26
CA LEU A 12 8.88 -2.36 -11.75
C LEU A 12 10.29 -2.74 -11.29
N THR A 13 10.41 -3.81 -10.52
CA THR A 13 11.70 -4.29 -10.00
C THR A 13 12.62 -4.67 -11.14
N THR A 14 12.12 -5.42 -12.12
CA THR A 14 12.92 -5.83 -13.28
C THR A 14 13.36 -4.62 -14.11
N ALA A 15 12.47 -3.65 -14.37
CA ALA A 15 12.81 -2.44 -15.13
C ALA A 15 13.84 -1.54 -14.41
N LEU A 16 13.65 -1.30 -13.10
CA LEU A 16 14.57 -0.49 -12.29
C LEU A 16 15.93 -1.16 -12.15
N LEU A 17 15.97 -2.46 -11.90
CA LEU A 17 17.20 -3.23 -11.76
C LEU A 17 17.98 -3.26 -13.07
N THR A 18 17.33 -3.57 -14.19
CA THR A 18 17.98 -3.61 -15.52
C THR A 18 18.53 -2.24 -15.90
N THR A 19 17.77 -1.17 -15.69
CA THR A 19 18.21 0.21 -15.95
C THR A 19 19.40 0.58 -15.06
N THR A 20 19.36 0.25 -13.77
CA THR A 20 20.44 0.54 -12.83
C THR A 20 21.72 -0.22 -13.21
N LEU A 21 21.61 -1.50 -13.52
CA LEU A 21 22.75 -2.32 -13.97
C LEU A 21 23.33 -1.82 -15.29
N LEU A 22 22.48 -1.38 -16.21
CA LEU A 22 22.92 -0.79 -17.49
C LEU A 22 23.71 0.49 -17.26
N ILE A 23 23.21 1.41 -16.41
CA ILE A 23 23.92 2.65 -16.06
C ILE A 23 25.25 2.33 -15.39
N ILE A 24 25.27 1.44 -14.39
CA ILE A 24 26.50 1.03 -13.72
C ILE A 24 27.48 0.42 -14.72
N GLY A 25 27.02 -0.45 -15.61
CA GLY A 25 27.83 -1.07 -16.66
C GLY A 25 28.47 -0.03 -17.57
N ILE A 26 27.71 0.95 -18.04
CA ILE A 26 28.23 2.05 -18.86
C ILE A 26 29.28 2.86 -18.09
N VAL A 27 29.01 3.22 -16.84
CA VAL A 27 29.95 3.97 -15.99
C VAL A 27 31.25 3.20 -15.78
N VAL A 28 31.17 1.89 -15.52
CA VAL A 28 32.34 1.01 -15.36
C VAL A 28 33.14 0.90 -16.65
N LEU A 29 32.48 0.71 -17.80
CA LEU A 29 33.14 0.68 -19.11
C LEU A 29 33.85 2.00 -19.42
N LEU A 30 33.22 3.14 -19.11
CA LEU A 30 33.83 4.46 -19.26
C LEU A 30 35.01 4.65 -18.31
N ALA A 31 34.92 4.19 -17.06
CA ALA A 31 35.99 4.28 -16.07
C ALA A 31 37.21 3.44 -16.48
N LEU A 32 36.98 2.24 -17.03
CA LEU A 32 38.04 1.36 -17.56
C LEU A 32 38.67 1.95 -18.83
N SER A 33 37.86 2.53 -19.72
CA SER A 33 38.36 3.15 -20.95
C SER A 33 39.12 4.45 -20.68
N ASN A 34 38.75 5.18 -19.61
CA ASN A 34 39.23 6.52 -19.30
C ASN A 34 39.79 6.63 -17.87
N ILE A 35 40.75 5.77 -17.53
CA ILE A 35 41.36 5.68 -16.19
C ILE A 35 41.92 7.03 -15.72
N ILE A 36 42.45 7.85 -16.63
CA ILE A 36 43.01 9.18 -16.31
C ILE A 36 41.91 10.12 -15.79
N PHE A 37 40.77 10.20 -16.47
CA PHE A 37 39.64 11.03 -16.06
C PHE A 37 39.07 10.55 -14.71
N PHE A 38 38.95 9.24 -14.52
CA PHE A 38 38.52 8.66 -13.25
C PHE A 38 39.48 9.00 -12.11
N LYS A 39 40.79 8.92 -12.34
CA LYS A 39 41.83 9.26 -11.36
C LYS A 39 41.82 10.74 -11.00
N ILE A 40 41.55 11.64 -11.94
CA ILE A 40 41.45 13.08 -11.67
C ILE A 40 40.19 13.39 -10.84
N GLY A 41 39.04 12.81 -11.20
CA GLY A 41 37.77 13.03 -10.51
C GLY A 41 37.76 12.49 -9.08
N THR A 42 38.28 11.27 -8.88
CA THR A 42 38.31 10.62 -7.56
C THR A 42 39.31 11.23 -6.60
N ARG A 43 40.39 11.86 -7.09
CA ARG A 43 41.43 12.44 -6.23
C ARG A 43 40.94 13.65 -5.41
N ASN A 44 39.85 14.30 -5.82
CA ASN A 44 39.25 15.41 -5.08
C ASN A 44 38.41 14.94 -3.87
N ILE A 45 37.85 13.74 -3.95
CA ILE A 45 37.00 13.13 -2.90
C ILE A 45 37.75 12.99 -1.55
N PRO A 46 38.93 12.32 -1.48
CA PRO A 46 39.63 12.14 -0.22
C PRO A 46 40.26 13.42 0.33
N ARG A 47 40.41 14.47 -0.50
CA ARG A 47 41.00 15.76 -0.12
C ARG A 47 39.98 16.69 0.56
N ARG A 48 38.67 16.52 0.31
CA ARG A 48 37.57 17.33 0.88
C ARG A 48 36.62 16.50 1.74
N ARG A 49 37.17 15.78 2.73
CA ARG A 49 36.45 14.75 3.50
C ARG A 49 35.16 15.25 4.13
N THR A 50 35.19 16.38 4.86
CA THR A 50 34.00 16.91 5.55
C THR A 50 32.88 17.26 4.59
N GLN A 51 33.19 17.93 3.47
CA GLN A 51 32.19 18.30 2.48
C GLN A 51 31.59 17.06 1.79
N MET A 52 32.42 16.06 1.46
CA MET A 52 31.94 14.81 0.88
C MET A 52 31.02 14.05 1.84
N TRP A 53 31.35 14.00 3.13
CA TRP A 53 30.50 13.38 4.15
C TRP A 53 29.14 14.07 4.25
N LEU A 54 29.10 15.40 4.24
CA LEU A 54 27.83 16.13 4.26
C LEU A 54 26.97 15.85 3.02
N ILE A 55 27.57 15.75 1.84
CA ILE A 55 26.85 15.42 0.60
C ILE A 55 26.31 14.00 0.64
N ILE A 56 27.15 13.01 1.01
CA ILE A 56 26.73 11.61 1.12
C ILE A 56 25.61 11.49 2.14
N PHE A 57 25.74 12.15 3.29
CA PHE A 57 24.71 12.14 4.33
C PHE A 57 23.40 12.75 3.83
N ALA A 58 23.45 13.90 3.16
CA ALA A 58 22.25 14.53 2.59
C ALA A 58 21.57 13.65 1.53
N LEU A 59 22.35 13.04 0.63
CA LEU A 59 21.84 12.13 -0.40
C LEU A 59 21.24 10.86 0.21
N MET A 60 21.95 10.22 1.16
CA MET A 60 21.46 9.03 1.85
C MET A 60 20.19 9.35 2.65
N LEU A 61 20.16 10.48 3.35
CA LEU A 61 18.99 10.90 4.13
C LEU A 61 17.79 11.13 3.22
N SER A 62 17.97 11.77 2.05
CA SER A 62 16.90 11.94 1.06
C SER A 62 16.34 10.59 0.60
N THR A 63 17.18 9.63 0.23
CA THR A 63 16.75 8.30 -0.19
C THR A 63 16.06 7.53 0.93
N THR A 64 16.58 7.58 2.15
CA THR A 64 15.99 6.91 3.32
C THR A 64 14.64 7.51 3.68
N LEU A 65 14.50 8.84 3.64
CA LEU A 65 13.21 9.49 3.88
C LEU A 65 12.18 9.07 2.83
N LEU A 66 12.55 9.07 1.54
CA LEU A 66 11.66 8.62 0.48
C LEU A 66 11.24 7.16 0.69
N SER A 67 12.20 6.28 1.00
CA SER A 67 11.91 4.86 1.29
C SER A 67 10.99 4.71 2.51
N SER A 68 11.17 5.51 3.56
CA SER A 68 10.34 5.48 4.75
C SER A 68 8.91 5.93 4.46
N VAL A 69 8.73 6.99 3.65
CA VAL A 69 7.39 7.47 3.27
C VAL A 69 6.66 6.43 2.44
N LEU A 70 7.34 5.75 1.52
CA LEU A 70 6.75 4.67 0.73
C LEU A 70 6.31 3.50 1.62
N ALA A 71 7.18 3.04 2.53
CA ALA A 71 6.84 1.96 3.45
C ALA A 71 5.66 2.33 4.37
N THR A 72 5.64 3.55 4.91
CA THR A 72 4.51 4.04 5.71
C THR A 72 3.24 4.13 4.87
N GLY A 73 3.33 4.57 3.61
CA GLY A 73 2.21 4.61 2.68
C GLY A 73 1.59 3.23 2.44
N ASP A 74 2.41 2.19 2.25
CA ASP A 74 1.95 0.81 2.09
C ASP A 74 1.26 0.28 3.35
N VAL A 75 1.82 0.59 4.53
CA VAL A 75 1.21 0.21 5.82
C VAL A 75 -0.13 0.89 6.03
N ILE A 76 -0.22 2.21 5.81
CA ILE A 76 -1.49 2.96 5.95
C ILE A 76 -2.53 2.43 4.96
N THR A 77 -2.15 2.20 3.71
CA THR A 77 -3.06 1.67 2.67
C THR A 77 -3.60 0.30 3.07
N THR A 78 -2.71 -0.59 3.53
CA THR A 78 -3.10 -1.93 3.98
C THR A 78 -3.97 -1.86 5.24
N ALA A 79 -3.69 -0.95 6.17
CA ALA A 79 -4.50 -0.73 7.36
C ALA A 79 -5.91 -0.25 7.00
N VAL A 80 -6.05 0.73 6.10
CA VAL A 80 -7.36 1.22 5.61
C VAL A 80 -8.12 0.11 4.89
N GLN A 81 -7.45 -0.65 4.01
CA GLN A 81 -8.08 -1.80 3.34
C GLN A 81 -8.53 -2.86 4.33
N THR A 82 -7.70 -3.17 5.32
CA THR A 82 -8.03 -4.15 6.37
C THR A 82 -9.21 -3.68 7.20
N VAL A 83 -9.23 -2.42 7.64
CA VAL A 83 -10.35 -1.85 8.39
C VAL A 83 -11.62 -1.83 7.54
N ALA A 84 -11.55 -1.43 6.27
CA ALA A 84 -12.71 -1.44 5.38
C ALA A 84 -13.26 -2.87 5.20
N VAL A 85 -12.39 -3.85 4.92
CA VAL A 85 -12.79 -5.26 4.77
C VAL A 85 -13.25 -5.87 6.10
N TYR A 86 -12.64 -5.51 7.22
CA TYR A 86 -13.01 -6.04 8.55
C TYR A 86 -14.35 -5.48 9.04
N ASN A 87 -14.62 -4.19 8.80
CA ASN A 87 -15.89 -3.58 9.17
C ASN A 87 -17.05 -4.04 8.28
N LEU A 88 -16.83 -4.22 6.98
CA LEU A 88 -17.85 -4.81 6.10
C LEU A 88 -17.99 -6.33 6.31
N GLY A 89 -16.90 -7.02 6.66
CA GLY A 89 -16.89 -8.47 6.78
C GLY A 89 -17.33 -9.16 5.48
N SER A 90 -18.13 -10.23 5.59
CA SER A 90 -18.80 -10.87 4.45
C SER A 90 -20.18 -10.26 4.14
N VAL A 91 -20.46 -9.05 4.63
CA VAL A 91 -21.75 -8.38 4.44
C VAL A 91 -21.63 -7.43 3.24
N ASP A 92 -22.23 -7.83 2.12
CA ASP A 92 -22.23 -7.02 0.89
C ASP A 92 -23.30 -5.92 0.92
N GLU A 93 -24.42 -6.17 1.60
CA GLU A 93 -25.54 -5.24 1.71
C GLU A 93 -26.11 -5.22 3.13
N THR A 94 -26.21 -4.03 3.71
CA THR A 94 -26.85 -3.79 5.00
C THR A 94 -28.16 -3.05 4.75
N ILE A 95 -29.27 -3.65 5.18
CA ILE A 95 -30.59 -3.03 5.09
C ILE A 95 -30.87 -2.32 6.41
N GLU A 96 -30.84 -0.99 6.38
CA GLU A 96 -31.20 -0.13 7.52
C GLU A 96 -32.58 0.49 7.28
N GLY A 97 -33.41 0.57 8.31
CA GLY A 97 -34.79 1.07 8.17
C GLY A 97 -35.68 0.67 9.33
N GLY A 98 -36.95 0.35 9.06
CA GLY A 98 -37.90 -0.11 10.07
C GLY A 98 -38.76 1.01 10.66
N HIS A 99 -39.51 0.69 11.70
CA HIS A 99 -40.48 1.60 12.33
C HIS A 99 -40.16 1.84 13.80
N GLY A 100 -40.47 3.05 14.29
CA GLY A 100 -40.22 3.45 15.68
C GLY A 100 -38.89 4.19 15.88
N ALA A 101 -38.63 4.64 17.11
CA ALA A 101 -37.47 5.47 17.44
C ALA A 101 -36.11 4.78 17.26
N LEU A 102 -36.12 3.44 17.14
CA LEU A 102 -34.93 2.58 17.08
C LEU A 102 -34.82 1.80 15.75
N GLY A 103 -35.73 2.04 14.79
CA GLY A 103 -35.64 1.43 13.46
C GLY A 103 -35.71 -0.11 13.47
N TYR A 104 -36.63 -0.70 14.24
CA TYR A 104 -36.74 -2.16 14.28
C TYR A 104 -37.62 -2.70 13.15
N PHE A 105 -37.25 -3.89 12.67
CA PHE A 105 -38.10 -4.74 11.84
C PHE A 105 -38.83 -5.77 12.71
N SER A 106 -39.99 -6.24 12.26
CA SER A 106 -40.62 -7.40 12.90
C SER A 106 -39.84 -8.67 12.55
N ASP A 107 -39.76 -9.62 13.48
CA ASP A 107 -39.09 -10.91 13.24
C ASP A 107 -39.64 -11.65 12.00
N GLY A 108 -40.92 -11.44 11.67
CA GLY A 108 -41.55 -11.99 10.47
C GLY A 108 -40.87 -11.55 9.16
N ALA A 109 -40.37 -10.30 9.10
CA ALA A 109 -39.64 -9.81 7.94
C ALA A 109 -38.33 -10.57 7.74
N TYR A 110 -37.61 -10.89 8.84
CA TYR A 110 -36.40 -11.69 8.79
C TYR A 110 -36.66 -13.10 8.24
N TYR A 111 -37.69 -13.79 8.72
CA TYR A 111 -38.01 -15.13 8.23
C TYR A 111 -38.46 -15.13 6.76
N GLN A 112 -39.18 -14.09 6.34
CA GLN A 112 -39.59 -13.95 4.94
C GLN A 112 -38.38 -13.73 4.02
N LEU A 113 -37.48 -12.82 4.39
CA LEU A 113 -36.23 -12.56 3.67
C LEU A 113 -35.34 -13.80 3.63
N ARG A 114 -35.19 -14.51 4.76
CA ARG A 114 -34.42 -15.75 4.82
C ARG A 114 -34.96 -16.83 3.89
N ASN A 115 -36.29 -16.96 3.80
CA ASN A 115 -36.89 -17.96 2.93
C ASN A 115 -36.75 -17.59 1.44
N LEU A 116 -36.89 -16.31 1.09
CA LEU A 116 -36.62 -15.78 -0.26
C LEU A 116 -35.15 -16.00 -0.65
N ALA A 117 -34.22 -15.62 0.23
CA ALA A 117 -32.78 -15.79 0.02
C ALA A 117 -32.36 -17.26 -0.10
N SER A 118 -33.02 -18.18 0.62
CA SER A 118 -32.69 -19.62 0.53
C SER A 118 -32.98 -20.23 -0.84
N HIS A 119 -33.75 -19.55 -1.69
CA HIS A 119 -34.06 -19.99 -3.05
C HIS A 119 -33.19 -19.30 -4.11
N ASP A 120 -32.39 -18.32 -3.72
CA ASP A 120 -31.52 -17.56 -4.61
C ASP A 120 -30.08 -18.08 -4.51
N PRO A 121 -29.48 -18.59 -5.60
CA PRO A 121 -28.10 -19.08 -5.57
C PRO A 121 -27.07 -17.97 -5.35
N ASP A 122 -27.43 -16.70 -5.55
CA ASP A 122 -26.51 -15.56 -5.42
C ASP A 122 -26.44 -15.05 -3.97
N ILE A 123 -27.35 -15.46 -3.08
CA ILE A 123 -27.38 -15.03 -1.67
C ILE A 123 -26.86 -16.16 -0.78
N THR A 124 -25.67 -15.97 -0.21
CA THR A 124 -25.04 -17.00 0.65
C THR A 124 -25.73 -17.15 2.01
N ALA A 125 -26.07 -16.03 2.67
CA ALA A 125 -26.69 -16.04 3.99
C ALA A 125 -27.38 -14.71 4.30
N VAL A 126 -28.40 -14.77 5.15
CA VAL A 126 -29.06 -13.59 5.75
C VAL A 126 -28.95 -13.71 7.26
N GLY A 127 -28.46 -12.66 7.92
CA GLY A 127 -28.31 -12.59 9.37
C GLY A 127 -29.00 -11.34 9.93
N ALA A 128 -29.46 -11.42 11.17
CA ALA A 128 -29.92 -10.24 11.90
C ALA A 128 -28.70 -9.48 12.45
N SER A 129 -28.63 -8.16 12.22
CA SER A 129 -27.62 -7.29 12.79
C SER A 129 -28.24 -6.45 13.90
N LEU A 130 -27.51 -6.31 15.01
CA LEU A 130 -27.84 -5.38 16.09
C LEU A 130 -26.84 -4.24 16.03
N THR A 131 -27.32 -3.05 15.68
CA THR A 131 -26.48 -1.85 15.61
C THR A 131 -26.68 -1.01 16.87
N GLU A 132 -25.59 -0.71 17.56
CA GLU A 132 -25.60 0.22 18.68
C GLU A 132 -25.21 1.61 18.15
N HIS A 133 -26.15 2.55 18.22
CA HIS A 133 -25.90 3.93 17.84
C HIS A 133 -25.06 4.59 18.96
N ASP A 134 -23.97 5.27 18.59
CA ASP A 134 -22.97 5.93 19.47
C ASP A 134 -21.83 5.06 20.05
N LEU A 135 -21.47 3.93 19.45
CA LEU A 135 -20.18 3.31 19.76
C LEU A 135 -19.02 4.07 19.09
N LEU A 136 -18.44 5.02 19.82
CA LEU A 136 -17.12 5.59 19.49
C LEU A 136 -16.06 4.50 19.68
N VAL A 137 -15.81 3.70 18.65
CA VAL A 137 -14.65 2.81 18.60
C VAL A 137 -13.41 3.70 18.42
N ALA A 138 -12.64 3.84 19.51
CA ALA A 138 -11.32 4.47 19.52
C ALA A 138 -10.24 3.54 18.95
#